data_AF-A0A4Q2QQU7-F1
#
_entry.id   AF-A0A4Q2QQU7-F1
#
_cell.length_a   1.000
_cell.length_b   1.000
_cell.length_c   1.000
_cell.angle_alpha   90.00
_cell.angle_beta   90.00
_cell.angle_gamma   90.00
#
_symmetry.space_group_name_H-M   'P 1'
#
loop_
_entity.id
_entity.type
_entity.pdbx_description
1 polymer ?
#
loop_
_entity_poly.entity_id
_entity_poly.type
_entity_poly.pdbx_seq_one_letter_code
_entity_poly.pdbx_strand_id
1 'polypeptide(L)'
;LLTEVRGAEAWDFLKITGSGHEGSMTSIHAGSAMEAIDGFITRCYENPQCAQLPYAFMLRKVLDSLDIIVSIDLDGNIRRMNDIYFRPVHRKEYFEAMKS
;
A
#
# COMPACT_ATOMS: atom_id res chain seq x y z
N LEU A 1 -16.31 0.67 2.52
CA LEU A 1 -15.43 1.02 1.39
C LEU A 1 -14.79 2.37 1.70
N LEU A 2 -13.46 2.42 1.73
CA LEU A 2 -12.72 3.67 1.80
C LEU A 2 -12.34 4.05 0.37
N THR A 3 -12.88 5.14 -0.15
CA THR A 3 -12.72 5.47 -1.57
C THR A 3 -11.26 5.81 -1.92
N GLU A 4 -10.59 6.58 -1.06
CA GLU A 4 -9.22 7.05 -1.29
C GLU A 4 -8.51 7.21 0.05
N VAL A 5 -7.25 6.77 0.11
CA VAL A 5 -6.33 6.98 1.24
C VAL A 5 -5.60 8.32 1.07
N ARG A 6 -5.82 9.21 2.02
CA ARG A 6 -5.34 10.58 2.09
C ARG A 6 -4.59 10.92 3.38
N GLY A 7 -4.56 10.02 4.37
CA GLY A 7 -3.86 10.25 5.64
C GLY A 7 -3.94 9.08 6.62
N ALA A 8 -3.97 9.40 7.92
CA ALA A 8 -3.93 8.46 9.05
C ALA A 8 -4.93 7.28 8.98
N GLU A 9 -6.01 7.38 8.20
CA GLU A 9 -6.98 6.30 7.96
C GLU A 9 -6.37 5.09 7.23
N ALA A 10 -5.19 5.23 6.61
CA ALA A 10 -4.41 4.11 6.10
C ALA A 10 -4.23 3.01 7.15
N TRP A 11 -3.96 3.39 8.41
CA TRP A 11 -3.80 2.44 9.49
C TRP A 11 -5.10 1.68 9.81
N ASP A 12 -6.24 2.38 9.78
CA ASP A 12 -7.54 1.76 10.01
C ASP A 12 -7.90 0.80 8.87
N PHE A 13 -7.59 1.16 7.63
CA PHE A 13 -7.75 0.28 6.47
C PHE A 13 -6.94 -1.02 6.61
N LEU A 14 -5.68 -0.96 7.07
CA LEU A 14 -4.85 -2.16 7.30
C LEU A 14 -5.36 -3.03 8.46
N LYS A 15 -6.03 -2.45 9.46
CA LYS A 15 -6.67 -3.21 10.55
C LYS A 15 -7.93 -3.94 10.07
N ILE A 16 -8.73 -3.29 9.23
CA ILE A 16 -9.97 -3.86 8.67
C ILE A 16 -9.65 -5.03 7.73
N THR A 17 -8.71 -4.84 6.81
CA THR A 17 -8.28 -5.89 5.88
C THR A 17 -7.69 -7.11 6.59
N GLY A 18 -7.03 -6.90 7.74
CA GLY A 18 -6.47 -7.97 8.56
C GLY A 18 -7.47 -8.72 9.45
N SER A 19 -8.72 -8.28 9.58
CA SER A 19 -9.71 -8.83 10.52
C SER A 19 -10.80 -9.69 9.87
N GLY A 20 -10.62 -10.09 8.59
CA GLY A 20 -11.58 -10.93 7.85
C GLY A 20 -12.54 -10.17 6.93
N HIS A 21 -12.29 -8.88 6.70
CA HIS A 21 -13.03 -8.09 5.68
C HIS A 21 -12.33 -8.18 4.32
N GLU A 22 -12.42 -9.36 3.71
CA GLU A 22 -11.86 -9.65 2.39
C GLU A 22 -12.51 -8.80 1.29
N GLY A 23 -11.78 -8.59 0.17
CA GLY A 23 -12.29 -7.86 -0.99
C GLY A 23 -12.33 -6.33 -0.85
N SER A 24 -11.66 -5.78 0.17
CA SER A 24 -11.54 -4.33 0.34
C SER A 24 -10.76 -3.69 -0.83
N MET A 25 -11.26 -2.58 -1.35
CA MET A 25 -10.62 -1.79 -2.40
C MET A 25 -10.55 -0.32 -1.98
N THR A 26 -9.46 0.35 -2.36
CA THR A 26 -9.22 1.78 -2.16
C THR A 26 -8.26 2.31 -3.23
N SER A 27 -8.11 3.63 -3.33
CA SER A 27 -7.12 4.27 -4.19
C SER A 27 -6.11 5.11 -3.37
N ILE A 28 -4.94 5.35 -3.96
CA ILE A 28 -3.93 6.26 -3.43
C ILE A 28 -3.19 6.90 -4.61
N HIS A 29 -2.77 8.15 -4.46
CA HIS A 29 -1.93 8.82 -5.46
C HIS A 29 -0.48 8.35 -5.35
N ALA A 30 -0.02 7.60 -6.36
CA ALA A 30 1.36 7.12 -6.50
C ALA A 30 1.67 6.82 -7.98
N GLY A 31 2.92 6.92 -8.41
CA GLY A 31 3.34 6.65 -9.79
C GLY A 31 3.66 5.17 -10.07
N SER A 32 3.95 4.39 -9.05
CA SER A 32 4.24 2.95 -9.15
C SER A 32 3.64 2.16 -7.98
N ALA A 33 3.65 0.83 -8.06
CA ALA A 33 3.21 -0.01 -6.96
C ALA A 33 4.14 0.13 -5.73
N MET A 34 5.44 0.31 -5.96
CA MET A 34 6.44 0.58 -4.92
C MET A 34 6.15 1.90 -4.19
N GLU A 35 5.89 2.97 -4.94
CA GLU A 35 5.51 4.27 -4.38
C GLU A 35 4.17 4.20 -3.65
N ALA A 36 3.23 3.37 -4.10
CA ALA A 36 1.97 3.18 -3.40
C ALA A 36 2.17 2.50 -2.03
N ILE A 37 3.10 1.55 -1.93
CA ILE A 37 3.47 0.91 -0.65
C ILE A 37 4.11 1.93 0.29
N ASP A 38 5.09 2.70 -0.20
CA ASP A 38 5.73 3.75 0.59
C ASP A 38 4.74 4.85 1.03
N GLY A 39 3.85 5.26 0.13
CA GLY A 39 2.75 6.16 0.41
C GLY A 39 1.85 5.64 1.52
N PHE A 40 1.46 4.36 1.48
CA PHE A 40 0.67 3.72 2.53
C PHE A 40 1.39 3.75 3.89
N ILE A 41 2.69 3.42 3.91
CA ILE A 41 3.50 3.44 5.15
C ILE A 41 3.56 4.85 5.71
N THR A 42 3.84 5.85 4.87
CA THR A 42 3.88 7.27 5.24
C THR A 42 2.56 7.71 5.86
N ARG A 43 1.44 7.36 5.24
CA ARG A 43 0.09 7.67 5.75
C ARG A 43 -0.22 6.95 7.06
N CYS A 44 0.26 5.71 7.24
CA CYS A 44 0.15 5.03 8.53
C CYS A 44 0.88 5.80 9.64
N TYR A 45 2.06 6.37 9.37
CA TYR A 45 2.82 7.15 10.35
C TYR A 45 2.14 8.46 10.78
N GLU A 46 1.19 8.98 10.01
CA GLU A 46 0.34 10.10 10.45
C GLU A 46 -0.59 9.69 11.61
N ASN A 47 -0.85 8.39 11.79
CA ASN A 47 -1.64 7.87 12.90
C ASN A 47 -0.79 7.77 14.19
N PRO A 48 -1.22 8.33 15.33
CA PRO A 48 -0.47 8.26 16.59
C PRO A 48 -0.14 6.84 17.07
N GLN A 49 -0.95 5.84 16.70
CA GLN A 49 -0.69 4.44 17.02
C GLN A 49 0.55 3.88 16.32
N CYS A 50 0.97 4.50 15.20
CA CYS A 50 2.11 4.07 14.41
C CYS A 50 3.41 4.81 14.73
N ALA A 51 3.36 5.89 15.52
CA ALA A 51 4.50 6.79 15.74
C ALA A 51 5.76 6.11 16.30
N GLN A 52 5.61 5.01 17.04
CA GLN A 52 6.71 4.25 17.64
C GLN A 52 6.97 2.89 16.93
N LEU A 53 6.27 2.61 15.83
CA LEU A 53 6.42 1.36 15.12
C LEU A 53 7.65 1.40 14.20
N PRO A 54 8.55 0.40 14.25
CA PRO A 54 9.69 0.33 13.35
C PRO A 54 9.26 0.27 11.88
N TYR A 55 10.02 0.89 10.98
CA TYR A 55 9.74 0.87 9.54
C TYR A 55 9.59 -0.55 8.99
N ALA A 56 10.50 -1.46 9.36
CA ALA A 56 10.43 -2.86 8.93
C ALA A 56 9.15 -3.58 9.39
N PHE A 57 8.58 -3.19 10.54
CA PHE A 57 7.27 -3.69 10.98
C PHE A 57 6.17 -3.16 10.06
N MET A 58 6.16 -1.85 9.77
CA MET A 58 5.16 -1.25 8.90
C MET A 58 5.23 -1.78 7.47
N LEU A 59 6.43 -1.91 6.91
CA LEU A 59 6.63 -2.49 5.59
C LEU A 59 6.05 -3.90 5.49
N ARG A 60 6.34 -4.77 6.48
CA ARG A 60 5.72 -6.11 6.55
C ARG A 60 4.21 -6.01 6.62
N LYS A 61 3.68 -5.17 7.50
CA LYS A 61 2.23 -5.03 7.71
C LYS A 61 1.52 -4.57 6.44
N VAL A 62 2.08 -3.63 5.68
CA VAL A 62 1.51 -3.18 4.40
C VAL A 62 1.58 -4.27 3.35
N LEU A 63 2.74 -4.90 3.14
CA LEU A 63 2.91 -5.97 2.15
C LEU A 63 2.01 -7.19 2.43
N ASP A 64 1.78 -7.50 3.71
CA ASP A 64 0.92 -8.61 4.16
C ASP A 64 -0.58 -8.26 4.11
N SER A 65 -0.94 -6.98 3.99
CA SER A 65 -2.34 -6.51 3.95
C SER A 65 -2.81 -6.11 2.55
N LEU A 66 -1.91 -5.79 1.62
CA LEU A 66 -2.24 -5.45 0.23
C LEU A 66 -1.99 -6.64 -0.67
N ASP A 67 -3.03 -7.18 -1.31
CA ASP A 67 -2.92 -8.38 -2.16
C ASP A 67 -2.49 -8.01 -3.58
N ILE A 68 -3.12 -6.97 -4.13
CA ILE A 68 -2.91 -6.46 -5.47
C ILE A 68 -2.84 -4.94 -5.40
N ILE A 69 -1.85 -4.36 -6.08
CA ILE A 69 -1.79 -2.92 -6.36
C ILE A 69 -1.63 -2.77 -7.86
N VAL A 70 -2.46 -1.96 -8.49
CA VAL A 70 -2.36 -1.63 -9.92
C VAL A 70 -2.06 -0.15 -10.01
N SER A 71 -0.90 0.20 -10.58
CA SER A 71 -0.59 1.57 -10.95
C SER A 71 -1.16 1.88 -12.33
N ILE A 72 -1.77 3.06 -12.47
CA ILE A 72 -2.32 3.55 -13.74
C ILE A 72 -1.55 4.82 -14.08
N ASP A 73 -0.90 4.84 -15.24
CA ASP A 73 -0.20 6.03 -15.75
C ASP A 73 -0.98 6.67 -16.92
N LEU A 74 -0.45 7.82 -17.36
CA LEU A 74 -0.88 8.52 -18.55
C LEU A 74 0.35 8.70 -19.45
N ASP A 75 0.40 7.95 -20.54
CA ASP A 75 1.42 8.09 -21.58
C ASP A 75 0.85 8.90 -22.75
N GLY A 76 1.17 10.20 -22.78
CA GLY A 76 0.54 11.17 -23.67
C GLY A 76 -0.96 11.29 -23.39
N ASN A 77 -1.79 10.72 -24.28
CA ASN A 77 -3.25 10.71 -24.16
C ASN A 77 -3.83 9.31 -23.88
N ILE A 78 -2.97 8.31 -23.63
CA ILE A 78 -3.38 6.92 -23.40
C ILE A 78 -3.27 6.60 -21.91
N ARG A 79 -4.40 6.21 -21.30
CA ARG A 79 -4.44 5.65 -19.95
C ARG A 79 -4.20 4.15 -20.02
N ARG A 80 -3.27 3.64 -19.23
CA ARG A 80 -2.94 2.21 -19.19
C ARG A 80 -2.53 1.79 -17.78
N MET A 81 -2.58 0.49 -17.53
CA MET A 81 -1.93 -0.10 -16.36
C MET A 81 -0.42 -0.09 -16.62
N ASN A 82 0.33 0.56 -15.73
CA ASN A 82 1.78 0.70 -15.85
C ASN A 82 2.52 -0.43 -15.14
N ASP A 83 2.08 -0.76 -13.93
CA ASP A 83 2.73 -1.74 -13.06
C ASP A 83 1.72 -2.43 -12.14
N ILE A 84 2.02 -3.67 -11.75
CA ILE A 84 1.23 -4.47 -10.83
C ILE A 84 2.11 -5.08 -9.74
N TYR A 85 1.77 -4.79 -8.49
CA TYR A 85 2.19 -5.64 -7.37
C TYR A 85 1.14 -6.71 -7.14
N PHE A 86 1.59 -7.95 -7.00
CA PHE A 86 0.78 -9.11 -6.66
C PHE A 86 1.51 -9.93 -5.60
N ARG A 87 0.94 -9.96 -4.39
CA ARG A 87 1.61 -10.47 -3.17
C ARG A 87 2.25 -11.85 -3.34
N PRO A 88 1.58 -12.88 -3.89
CA PRO A 88 2.18 -14.22 -4.01
C PRO A 88 3.45 -14.29 -4.86
N VAL A 89 3.64 -13.34 -5.78
CA VAL A 89 4.79 -13.31 -6.69
C VAL A 89 5.86 -12.32 -6.20
N HIS A 90 5.43 -11.12 -5.79
CA HIS A 90 6.34 -9.97 -5.64
C HIS A 90 6.74 -9.67 -4.19
N ARG A 91 6.02 -10.18 -3.19
CA ARG A 91 6.19 -9.79 -1.78
C ARG A 91 7.64 -9.89 -1.31
N LYS A 92 8.34 -10.98 -1.63
CA LYS A 92 9.72 -11.19 -1.21
C LYS A 92 10.66 -10.15 -1.82
N GLU A 93 10.56 -9.92 -3.11
CA GLU A 93 11.38 -8.94 -3.83
C GLU A 93 11.17 -7.53 -3.28
N TYR A 94 9.93 -7.10 -3.12
CA TYR A 94 9.59 -5.78 -2.60
C TYR A 94 10.08 -5.58 -1.16
N PHE A 95 9.92 -6.61 -0.31
CA PHE A 95 10.43 -6.53 1.05
C PHE A 95 11.96 -6.36 1.08
N GLU A 96 12.69 -7.12 0.24
CA GLU A 96 14.14 -7.01 0.16
C GLU A 96 14.61 -5.67 -0.41
N ALA A 97 13.89 -5.13 -1.40
CA ALA A 97 14.20 -3.84 -2.03
C ALA A 97 13.94 -2.63 -1.11
N MET A 98 12.95 -2.73 -0.21
CA MET A 98 12.51 -1.59 0.61
C MET A 98 13.00 -1.65 2.07
N LYS A 99 13.50 -2.79 2.57
CA LYS A 99 13.90 -2.91 3.99
C LYS A 99 15.22 -2.21 4.35
N SER A 100 15.99 -1.75 3.36
CA SER A 100 17.29 -1.09 3.52
C SER A 100 17.13 0.38 3.90
#